data_AF-A0A5B6TDH1-F1
#
_entry.id   AF-A0A5B6TDH1-F1
#
_cell.length_a   1.000
_cell.length_b   1.000
_cell.length_c   1.000
_cell.angle_alpha   90.00
_cell.angle_beta   90.00
_cell.angle_gamma   90.00
#
_symmetry.space_group_name_H-M   'P 1'
#
loop_
_entity.id
_entity.type
_entity.pdbx_description
1 polymer ?
#
loop_
_entity_poly.entity_id
_entity_poly.type
_entity_poly.pdbx_seq_one_letter_code
_entity_poly.pdbx_strand_id
1 'polypeptide(L)'
;MKKFGSTLSLWFAAMLLLVVGGLSACNPDDEEEQNDLSRMFMPTGVIGSTTAETQVRLSWKPALYATGTVTYTVEVAADTLFATPVIFTGVTDTASIVLTDDQIPAKQKFFARVKTNGQENTPESKWLVSNGFSIRGVQAFTNVPVNSADVTDRAVRLLFTARPGITRIVVTPAGGTAQEIALSQADLAAGFYIVDNLTSGATYTAEIFAGTKSYGVTTFQTKEPLAGVLVDLRGFVDRPSVLQDTLTQIPNGSTVILKRGVTYTIASEVVLDKSVTITSGSDLTVPGWASIYFTSNFNIATGSNIDHITFKDVILTGSDATAKYVFNINKASTIGSVTFDNVKASMFRSVLRLQSQPTTITNFTITNSVIDSIGSFGVVNVDVATSQIQNIVISNSTISKAEKVIVSRNNSTSVLIENVTVNESPIINQYLVDYSTSGSNEVTNGIKIRNTILGIGKAGNQSVKGVRASTSTLVEAVNSFSTSDYVLAATNNFAIPGLTAYSATSLNLWQDPKNGDFHFKDAAFPGKASAGDPRWR
;
A
#
# COMPACT_ATOMS: atom_id res chain seq x y z
N MET A 1 -117.41 -33.29 -51.26
CA MET A 1 -116.42 -33.72 -52.26
C MET A 1 -115.31 -34.43 -51.49
N LYS A 2 -115.27 -35.75 -51.19
CA LYS A 2 -115.15 -36.96 -52.05
C LYS A 2 -114.14 -36.71 -53.20
N LYS A 3 -112.99 -37.37 -53.39
CA LYS A 3 -112.40 -38.71 -53.08
C LYS A 3 -110.84 -38.54 -53.10
N PHE A 4 -110.02 -39.20 -52.26
CA PHE A 4 -109.48 -40.58 -52.30
C PHE A 4 -108.63 -41.01 -53.51
N GLY A 5 -107.44 -41.55 -53.20
CA GLY A 5 -106.58 -42.44 -54.01
C GLY A 5 -105.28 -41.77 -54.50
N SER A 6 -104.09 -42.37 -54.56
CA SER A 6 -103.43 -43.57 -54.02
C SER A 6 -102.03 -43.62 -54.68
N THR A 7 -101.10 -44.42 -54.15
CA THR A 7 -99.91 -44.96 -54.84
C THR A 7 -98.80 -43.99 -55.29
N LEU A 8 -97.87 -43.69 -54.37
CA LEU A 8 -96.43 -43.72 -54.68
C LEU A 8 -95.67 -44.33 -53.48
N SER A 9 -96.14 -45.50 -53.06
CA SER A 9 -95.56 -46.35 -52.02
C SER A 9 -94.58 -47.35 -52.65
N LEU A 10 -93.54 -47.72 -51.90
CA LEU A 10 -92.55 -48.79 -52.15
C LEU A 10 -91.17 -48.44 -52.76
N TRP A 11 -90.56 -47.27 -52.53
CA TRP A 11 -89.09 -47.16 -52.71
C TRP A 11 -88.33 -46.31 -51.68
N PHE A 12 -89.01 -45.51 -50.85
CA PHE A 12 -88.34 -44.69 -49.82
C PHE A 12 -88.35 -45.29 -48.39
N ALA A 13 -89.05 -46.41 -48.18
CA ALA A 13 -89.15 -47.05 -46.85
C ALA A 13 -88.03 -48.05 -46.53
N ALA A 14 -87.19 -48.41 -47.52
CA ALA A 14 -86.08 -49.34 -47.32
C ALA A 14 -84.75 -48.66 -46.89
N MET A 15 -84.66 -47.33 -47.00
CA MET A 15 -83.44 -46.57 -46.65
C MET A 15 -83.53 -45.87 -45.28
N LEU A 16 -84.70 -45.90 -44.62
CA LEU A 16 -84.89 -45.37 -43.27
C LEU A 16 -84.86 -46.47 -42.17
N LEU A 17 -84.87 -47.75 -42.56
CA LEU A 17 -84.77 -48.90 -41.65
C LEU A 17 -83.34 -49.47 -41.51
N LEU A 18 -82.37 -48.90 -42.22
CA LEU A 18 -80.92 -49.19 -42.05
C LEU A 18 -80.21 -48.13 -41.17
N VAL A 19 -80.93 -47.11 -40.69
CA VAL A 19 -80.42 -46.09 -39.75
C VAL A 19 -80.78 -46.41 -38.28
N VAL A 20 -81.57 -47.46 -38.02
CA VAL A 20 -82.03 -47.86 -36.66
C VAL A 20 -81.28 -49.10 -36.12
N GLY A 21 -80.21 -49.56 -36.79
CA GLY A 21 -79.39 -50.71 -36.36
C GLY A 21 -78.02 -50.39 -35.76
N GLY A 22 -77.64 -49.10 -35.64
CA GLY A 22 -76.31 -48.68 -35.18
C GLY A 22 -76.28 -48.01 -33.81
N LEU A 23 -77.38 -48.02 -33.07
CA LEU A 23 -77.53 -47.39 -31.75
C LEU A 23 -77.75 -48.47 -30.68
N SER A 24 -76.73 -49.28 -30.44
CA SER A 24 -76.60 -50.12 -29.24
C SER A 24 -75.15 -50.55 -29.07
N ALA A 25 -74.29 -49.60 -28.69
CA ALA A 25 -73.04 -49.82 -27.97
C ALA A 25 -72.34 -48.47 -27.69
N CYS A 26 -72.85 -47.74 -26.69
CA CYS A 26 -72.07 -47.01 -25.68
C CYS A 26 -73.06 -46.18 -24.86
N ASN A 27 -73.26 -46.59 -23.62
CA ASN A 27 -73.93 -45.77 -22.61
C ASN A 27 -73.12 -44.46 -22.42
N PRO A 28 -73.76 -43.31 -22.18
CA PRO A 28 -73.12 -42.12 -21.61
C PRO A 28 -72.90 -42.22 -20.09
N ASP A 29 -73.11 -43.41 -19.51
CA ASP A 29 -72.99 -43.71 -18.08
C ASP A 29 -71.74 -44.56 -17.80
N ASP A 30 -70.60 -44.22 -18.42
CA ASP A 30 -69.32 -44.54 -17.80
C ASP A 30 -68.97 -43.37 -16.91
N GLU A 31 -69.08 -43.70 -15.63
CA GLU A 31 -68.71 -42.99 -14.42
C GLU A 31 -67.54 -42.03 -14.61
N GLU A 32 -67.50 -41.01 -13.76
CA GLU A 32 -66.27 -40.31 -13.44
C GLU A 32 -65.15 -41.36 -13.22
N GLU A 33 -64.37 -41.67 -14.27
CA GLU A 33 -63.01 -42.16 -14.10
C GLU A 33 -62.30 -40.98 -13.44
N GLN A 34 -62.45 -40.91 -12.12
CA GLN A 34 -61.52 -40.29 -11.21
C GLN A 34 -60.17 -40.79 -11.72
N ASN A 35 -59.43 -39.92 -12.41
CA ASN A 35 -58.10 -40.22 -12.92
C ASN A 35 -57.26 -40.56 -11.70
N ASP A 36 -57.28 -41.82 -11.27
CA ASP A 36 -56.48 -42.33 -10.17
C ASP A 36 -55.04 -42.30 -10.67
N LEU A 37 -54.39 -41.19 -10.37
CA LEU A 37 -53.01 -40.97 -10.74
C LEU A 37 -52.18 -42.13 -10.17
N SER A 38 -51.50 -42.88 -11.04
CA SER A 38 -50.59 -43.95 -10.62
C SER A 38 -49.48 -43.47 -9.67
N ARG A 39 -49.24 -42.16 -9.61
CA ARG A 39 -48.36 -41.44 -8.68
C ARG A 39 -48.59 -39.94 -8.73
N MET A 40 -48.15 -39.22 -7.70
CA MET A 40 -48.16 -37.76 -7.66
C MET A 40 -47.36 -37.16 -8.81
N PHE A 41 -47.84 -36.06 -9.39
CA PHE A 41 -47.06 -35.27 -10.35
C PHE A 41 -45.81 -34.73 -9.67
N MET A 42 -44.67 -34.76 -10.39
CA MET A 42 -43.46 -34.12 -9.89
C MET A 42 -43.60 -32.60 -9.93
N PRO A 43 -42.84 -31.87 -9.11
CA PRO A 43 -42.69 -30.43 -9.27
C PRO A 43 -42.29 -30.08 -10.71
N THR A 44 -42.77 -28.94 -11.20
CA THR A 44 -42.55 -28.54 -12.59
C THR A 44 -41.53 -27.40 -12.72
N GLY A 45 -41.03 -27.19 -13.94
CA GLY A 45 -40.05 -26.15 -14.22
C GLY A 45 -38.64 -26.51 -13.73
N VAL A 46 -37.87 -25.47 -13.37
CA VAL A 46 -36.49 -25.59 -12.88
C VAL A 46 -36.47 -25.18 -11.42
N ILE A 47 -35.68 -25.89 -10.60
CA ILE A 47 -35.42 -25.50 -9.22
C ILE A 47 -34.56 -24.22 -9.24
N GLY A 48 -35.16 -23.10 -8.88
CA GLY A 48 -34.48 -21.83 -8.70
C GLY A 48 -33.69 -21.79 -7.39
N SER A 49 -32.60 -21.03 -7.36
CA SER A 49 -31.84 -20.76 -6.12
C SER A 49 -31.65 -19.27 -5.93
N THR A 50 -31.89 -18.78 -4.71
CA THR A 50 -31.59 -17.41 -4.29
C THR A 50 -30.65 -17.48 -3.09
N THR A 51 -29.39 -17.08 -3.30
CA THR A 51 -28.32 -17.26 -2.31
C THR A 51 -28.05 -15.98 -1.52
N ALA A 52 -27.74 -16.14 -0.24
CA ALA A 52 -27.27 -15.12 0.69
C ALA A 52 -25.96 -15.60 1.34
N GLU A 53 -25.43 -14.84 2.32
CA GLU A 53 -24.14 -15.17 2.96
C GLU A 53 -24.18 -16.50 3.72
N THR A 54 -25.26 -16.76 4.46
CA THR A 54 -25.38 -17.92 5.36
C THR A 54 -26.52 -18.86 5.00
N GLN A 55 -27.22 -18.59 3.89
CA GLN A 55 -28.35 -19.42 3.48
C GLN A 55 -28.59 -19.38 1.97
N VAL A 56 -29.33 -20.35 1.48
CA VAL A 56 -29.87 -20.39 0.12
C VAL A 56 -31.33 -20.80 0.18
N ARG A 57 -32.18 -20.09 -0.56
CA ARG A 57 -33.57 -20.49 -0.78
C ARG A 57 -33.66 -21.23 -2.10
N LEU A 58 -34.13 -22.47 -2.06
CA LEU A 58 -34.51 -23.24 -3.23
C LEU A 58 -36.02 -23.11 -3.45
N SER A 59 -36.46 -22.91 -4.69
CA SER A 59 -37.87 -22.82 -5.04
C SER A 59 -38.17 -23.54 -6.35
N TRP A 60 -39.38 -24.08 -6.47
CA TRP A 60 -39.86 -24.80 -7.66
C TRP A 60 -41.31 -24.44 -7.94
N LYS A 61 -41.82 -24.82 -9.12
CA LYS A 61 -43.26 -24.72 -9.37
C LYS A 61 -43.96 -25.92 -8.72
N PRO A 62 -45.10 -25.72 -8.04
CA PRO A 62 -45.87 -26.81 -7.46
C PRO A 62 -46.19 -27.92 -8.47
N ALA A 63 -46.43 -29.12 -7.96
CA ALA A 63 -47.00 -30.20 -8.73
C ALA A 63 -48.40 -29.80 -9.26
N LEU A 64 -48.68 -30.13 -10.52
CA LEU A 64 -50.01 -29.91 -11.10
C LEU A 64 -51.03 -30.89 -10.50
N TYR A 65 -52.30 -30.50 -10.45
CA TYR A 65 -53.43 -31.36 -10.08
C TYR A 65 -53.36 -32.00 -8.68
N ALA A 66 -52.60 -31.42 -7.75
CA ALA A 66 -52.58 -31.88 -6.36
C ALA A 66 -53.69 -31.17 -5.55
N THR A 67 -54.56 -31.94 -4.91
CA THR A 67 -55.66 -31.46 -4.06
C THR A 67 -55.30 -31.63 -2.58
N GLY A 68 -55.64 -30.66 -1.72
CA GLY A 68 -55.29 -30.73 -0.29
C GLY A 68 -53.89 -30.22 0.05
N THR A 69 -53.34 -30.64 1.19
CA THR A 69 -52.02 -30.18 1.67
C THR A 69 -50.90 -31.00 1.03
N VAL A 70 -50.11 -30.36 0.17
CA VAL A 70 -49.02 -31.00 -0.57
C VAL A 70 -47.70 -30.82 0.18
N THR A 71 -46.95 -31.89 0.39
CA THR A 71 -45.60 -31.82 0.96
C THR A 71 -44.56 -32.29 -0.05
N TYR A 72 -43.34 -31.79 0.09
CA TYR A 72 -42.20 -32.08 -0.79
C TYR A 72 -41.03 -32.58 0.03
N THR A 73 -40.37 -33.65 -0.41
CA THR A 73 -39.06 -34.06 0.11
C THR A 73 -37.97 -33.46 -0.77
N VAL A 74 -37.00 -32.79 -0.14
CA VAL A 74 -35.82 -32.20 -0.79
C VAL A 74 -34.57 -32.90 -0.28
N GLU A 75 -33.68 -33.28 -1.20
CA GLU A 75 -32.36 -33.82 -0.88
C GLU A 75 -31.26 -33.00 -1.54
N VAL A 76 -30.11 -32.86 -0.88
CA VAL A 76 -28.93 -32.17 -1.41
C VAL A 76 -27.73 -33.11 -1.43
N ALA A 77 -26.94 -33.07 -2.50
CA ALA A 77 -25.70 -33.82 -2.66
C ALA A 77 -24.61 -33.00 -3.37
N ALA A 78 -23.36 -33.46 -3.30
CA ALA A 78 -22.22 -32.83 -3.97
C ALA A 78 -22.17 -33.10 -5.48
N ASP A 79 -22.92 -34.09 -5.95
CA ASP A 79 -23.01 -34.49 -7.35
C ASP A 79 -24.46 -34.66 -7.81
N THR A 80 -24.65 -34.85 -9.12
CA THR A 80 -25.96 -34.99 -9.76
C THR A 80 -26.53 -36.41 -9.69
N LEU A 81 -25.74 -37.40 -9.28
CA LEU A 81 -26.18 -38.78 -9.15
C LEU A 81 -26.90 -39.00 -7.80
N PHE A 82 -26.64 -38.14 -6.81
CA PHE A 82 -27.13 -38.29 -5.44
C PHE A 82 -26.76 -39.68 -4.87
N ALA A 83 -25.63 -40.21 -5.34
CA ALA A 83 -24.99 -41.36 -4.73
C ALA A 83 -24.31 -40.88 -3.43
N THR A 84 -24.37 -41.71 -2.41
CA THR A 84 -24.05 -41.39 -1.02
C THR A 84 -22.74 -40.59 -0.86
N PRO A 85 -22.70 -39.51 -0.04
CA PRO A 85 -23.77 -39.07 0.87
C PRO A 85 -24.67 -37.98 0.30
N VAL A 86 -25.99 -38.19 0.45
CA VAL A 86 -26.95 -37.10 0.56
C VAL A 86 -26.61 -36.35 1.85
N ILE A 87 -26.24 -35.08 1.72
CA ILE A 87 -25.75 -34.25 2.84
C ILE A 87 -26.87 -33.55 3.60
N PHE A 88 -28.06 -33.46 2.99
CA PHE A 88 -29.25 -32.92 3.61
C PHE A 88 -30.49 -33.61 3.06
N THR A 89 -31.45 -33.90 3.93
CA THR A 89 -32.81 -34.29 3.56
C THR A 89 -33.80 -33.52 4.42
N GLY A 90 -34.88 -33.01 3.81
CA GLY A 90 -35.88 -32.22 4.51
C GLY A 90 -37.24 -32.27 3.84
N VAL A 91 -38.29 -31.99 4.61
CA VAL A 91 -39.68 -31.95 4.13
C VAL A 91 -40.24 -30.54 4.32
N THR A 92 -41.00 -30.05 3.34
CA THR A 92 -41.68 -28.75 3.36
C THR A 92 -43.08 -28.87 2.77
N ASP A 93 -44.04 -28.10 3.27
CA ASP A 93 -45.40 -27.97 2.75
C ASP A 93 -45.56 -26.79 1.77
N THR A 94 -44.47 -26.06 1.52
CA THR A 94 -44.42 -24.98 0.53
C THR A 94 -43.53 -25.38 -0.65
N ALA A 95 -43.75 -24.77 -1.82
CA ALA A 95 -42.90 -24.99 -3.00
C ALA A 95 -41.53 -24.30 -2.91
N SER A 96 -40.97 -24.21 -1.70
CA SER A 96 -39.63 -23.74 -1.41
C SER A 96 -39.07 -24.31 -0.11
N ILE A 97 -37.75 -24.34 0.01
CA ILE A 97 -37.04 -24.62 1.25
C ILE A 97 -35.88 -23.65 1.41
N VAL A 98 -35.59 -23.24 2.65
CA VAL A 98 -34.40 -22.44 2.97
C VAL A 98 -33.41 -23.36 3.67
N LEU A 99 -32.19 -23.40 3.14
CA LEU A 99 -31.07 -24.15 3.69
C LEU A 99 -30.04 -23.18 4.26
N THR A 100 -29.56 -23.44 5.48
CA THR A 100 -28.52 -22.62 6.13
C THR A 100 -27.14 -23.26 6.06
N ASP A 101 -26.12 -22.48 6.40
CA ASP A 101 -24.73 -22.92 6.48
C ASP A 101 -24.44 -23.87 7.67
N ASP A 102 -25.43 -24.13 8.54
CA ASP A 102 -25.41 -25.22 9.51
C ASP A 102 -25.79 -26.58 8.88
N GLN A 103 -26.55 -26.54 7.77
CA GLN A 103 -27.09 -27.74 7.12
C GLN A 103 -26.23 -28.17 5.93
N ILE A 104 -25.71 -27.21 5.17
CA ILE A 104 -24.82 -27.47 4.03
C ILE A 104 -23.64 -26.48 4.04
N PRO A 105 -22.40 -26.90 3.72
CA PRO A 105 -21.24 -26.00 3.71
C PRO A 105 -21.40 -24.79 2.79
N ALA A 106 -20.91 -23.62 3.20
CA ALA A 106 -20.81 -22.46 2.31
C ALA A 106 -19.64 -22.57 1.32
N LYS A 107 -19.70 -21.80 0.22
CA LYS A 107 -18.67 -21.75 -0.85
C LYS A 107 -18.38 -23.09 -1.53
N GLN A 108 -19.27 -24.08 -1.36
CA GLN A 108 -19.21 -25.36 -2.04
C GLN A 108 -20.40 -25.50 -2.99
N LYS A 109 -20.14 -26.08 -4.17
CA LYS A 109 -21.17 -26.35 -5.18
C LYS A 109 -21.92 -27.63 -4.83
N PHE A 110 -23.24 -27.55 -4.84
CA PHE A 110 -24.17 -28.66 -4.59
C PHE A 110 -25.26 -28.76 -5.64
N PHE A 111 -25.99 -29.87 -5.61
CA PHE A 111 -27.17 -30.13 -6.41
C PHE A 111 -28.30 -30.60 -5.49
N ALA A 112 -29.54 -30.24 -5.83
CA ALA A 112 -30.72 -30.59 -5.06
C ALA A 112 -31.68 -31.39 -5.93
N ARG A 113 -32.42 -32.30 -5.32
CA ARG A 113 -33.56 -32.96 -5.96
C ARG A 113 -34.78 -32.83 -5.08
N VAL A 114 -35.95 -32.67 -5.71
CA VAL A 114 -37.24 -32.55 -5.04
C VAL A 114 -38.26 -33.52 -5.61
N LYS A 115 -39.04 -34.15 -4.74
CA LYS A 115 -40.22 -34.93 -5.10
C LYS A 115 -41.43 -34.45 -4.31
N THR A 116 -42.62 -34.55 -4.90
CA THR A 116 -43.90 -34.43 -4.20
C THR A 116 -44.12 -35.73 -3.42
N ASN A 117 -44.41 -35.62 -2.13
CA ASN A 117 -44.69 -36.80 -1.30
C ASN A 117 -46.05 -37.40 -1.66
N GLY A 118 -46.21 -38.71 -1.42
CA GLY A 118 -47.47 -39.40 -1.68
C GLY A 118 -48.62 -38.86 -0.80
N GLN A 119 -49.83 -39.01 -1.29
CA GLN A 119 -51.06 -38.60 -0.59
C GLN A 119 -52.08 -39.73 -0.67
N GLU A 120 -52.63 -40.12 0.49
CA GLU A 120 -53.58 -41.23 0.60
C GLU A 120 -53.07 -42.50 -0.10
N ASN A 121 -53.76 -42.95 -1.16
CA ASN A 121 -53.41 -44.14 -1.94
C ASN A 121 -52.51 -43.83 -3.15
N THR A 122 -52.14 -42.57 -3.38
CA THR A 122 -51.31 -42.14 -4.50
C THR A 122 -49.82 -42.09 -4.10
N PRO A 123 -48.94 -42.91 -4.71
CA PRO A 123 -47.51 -42.92 -4.42
C PRO A 123 -46.80 -41.59 -4.74
N GLU A 124 -45.66 -41.33 -4.07
CA GLU A 124 -44.81 -40.13 -4.24
C GLU A 124 -44.36 -39.87 -5.69
N SER A 125 -43.95 -38.64 -6.04
CA SER A 125 -43.50 -38.23 -7.38
C SER A 125 -42.10 -38.77 -7.79
N LYS A 126 -41.74 -38.64 -9.08
CA LYS A 126 -40.34 -38.79 -9.52
C LYS A 126 -39.58 -37.54 -9.07
N TRP A 127 -38.26 -37.64 -9.04
CA TRP A 127 -37.40 -36.51 -8.67
C TRP A 127 -37.27 -35.50 -9.80
N LEU A 128 -37.45 -34.22 -9.47
CA LEU A 128 -36.94 -33.09 -10.24
C LEU A 128 -35.54 -32.75 -9.69
N VAL A 129 -34.55 -32.50 -10.57
CA VAL A 129 -33.16 -32.21 -10.17
C VAL A 129 -32.79 -30.76 -10.52
N SER A 130 -32.01 -30.11 -9.67
CA SER A 130 -31.57 -28.72 -9.85
C SER A 130 -30.31 -28.61 -10.71
N ASN A 131 -30.07 -27.40 -11.21
CA ASN A 131 -28.71 -26.99 -11.58
C ASN A 131 -27.85 -26.81 -10.31
N GLY A 132 -26.53 -26.66 -10.50
CA GLY A 132 -25.62 -26.43 -9.38
C GLY A 132 -25.89 -25.12 -8.64
N PHE A 133 -25.89 -25.14 -7.31
CA PHE A 133 -26.05 -23.97 -6.45
C PHE A 133 -25.01 -23.97 -5.32
N SER A 134 -24.91 -22.87 -4.58
CA SER A 134 -24.07 -22.76 -3.38
C SER A 134 -24.62 -21.70 -2.42
N ILE A 135 -24.27 -21.80 -1.14
CA ILE A 135 -24.36 -20.68 -0.20
C ILE A 135 -23.12 -19.79 -0.42
N ARG A 136 -23.32 -18.47 -0.57
CA ARG A 136 -22.23 -17.53 -0.93
C ARG A 136 -21.09 -17.52 0.09
N GLY A 137 -21.41 -17.72 1.37
CA GLY A 137 -20.49 -17.58 2.49
C GLY A 137 -20.26 -16.12 2.88
N VAL A 138 -19.78 -15.93 4.10
CA VAL A 138 -19.38 -14.62 4.62
C VAL A 138 -17.98 -14.26 4.07
N GLN A 139 -17.77 -12.96 3.87
CA GLN A 139 -16.45 -12.35 3.66
C GLN A 139 -16.30 -11.18 4.63
N ALA A 140 -15.57 -11.41 5.72
CA ALA A 140 -15.34 -10.42 6.76
C ALA A 140 -14.11 -9.55 6.47
N PHE A 141 -13.11 -10.03 5.72
CA PHE A 141 -12.00 -9.18 5.29
C PHE A 141 -12.49 -8.10 4.31
N THR A 142 -12.06 -6.87 4.51
CA THR A 142 -12.52 -5.72 3.70
C THR A 142 -11.60 -5.40 2.53
N ASN A 143 -10.33 -5.82 2.61
CA ASN A 143 -9.32 -5.60 1.57
C ASN A 143 -8.90 -6.96 0.99
N VAL A 144 -9.57 -7.39 -0.09
CA VAL A 144 -9.36 -8.70 -0.73
C VAL A 144 -9.04 -8.50 -2.23
N PRO A 145 -7.79 -8.75 -2.68
CA PRO A 145 -6.61 -9.12 -1.88
C PRO A 145 -6.12 -7.96 -1.00
N VAL A 146 -5.23 -8.26 -0.05
CA VAL A 146 -4.70 -7.24 0.87
C VAL A 146 -3.96 -6.15 0.09
N ASN A 147 -4.16 -4.88 0.48
CA ASN A 147 -3.48 -3.75 -0.14
C ASN A 147 -1.97 -3.79 0.17
N SER A 148 -1.12 -3.46 -0.82
CA SER A 148 0.34 -3.43 -0.64
C SER A 148 0.82 -2.41 0.40
N ALA A 149 0.02 -1.40 0.72
CA ALA A 149 0.27 -0.46 1.81
C ALA A 149 0.15 -1.11 3.20
N ASP A 150 -0.67 -2.15 3.32
CA ASP A 150 -0.90 -2.93 4.55
C ASP A 150 0.08 -4.10 4.69
N VAL A 151 1.07 -4.21 3.80
CA VAL A 151 2.04 -5.30 3.79
C VAL A 151 3.47 -4.78 3.88
N THR A 152 4.29 -5.47 4.66
CA THR A 152 5.72 -5.19 4.82
C THR A 152 6.55 -6.42 4.51
N ASP A 153 7.87 -6.34 4.68
CA ASP A 153 8.78 -7.50 4.58
C ASP A 153 8.47 -8.59 5.60
N ARG A 154 7.86 -8.26 6.76
CA ARG A 154 7.68 -9.21 7.86
C ARG A 154 6.32 -9.16 8.56
N ALA A 155 5.39 -8.37 8.04
CA ALA A 155 4.09 -8.20 8.66
C ALA A 155 2.99 -7.83 7.65
N VAL A 156 1.75 -8.13 8.00
CA VAL A 156 0.54 -7.71 7.29
C VAL A 156 -0.46 -7.11 8.27
N ARG A 157 -1.19 -6.08 7.85
CA ARG A 157 -2.40 -5.60 8.52
C ARG A 157 -3.61 -6.19 7.80
N LEU A 158 -4.35 -7.01 8.51
CA LEU A 158 -5.58 -7.63 8.01
C LEU A 158 -6.77 -6.81 8.51
N LEU A 159 -7.46 -6.12 7.60
CA LEU A 159 -8.66 -5.34 7.92
C LEU A 159 -9.90 -6.21 7.76
N PHE A 160 -10.81 -6.15 8.74
CA PHE A 160 -12.03 -6.93 8.74
C PHE A 160 -13.19 -6.20 9.44
N THR A 161 -14.42 -6.51 9.03
CA THR A 161 -15.62 -6.11 9.74
C THR A 161 -15.92 -7.11 10.83
N ALA A 162 -15.88 -6.70 12.10
CA ALA A 162 -16.25 -7.55 13.23
C ALA A 162 -17.71 -8.02 13.12
N ARG A 163 -17.93 -9.29 13.44
CA ARG A 163 -19.25 -9.94 13.44
C ARG A 163 -19.37 -10.87 14.66
N PRO A 164 -20.60 -11.15 15.15
CA PRO A 164 -20.79 -12.10 16.23
C PRO A 164 -20.12 -13.44 15.95
N GLY A 165 -19.47 -14.00 16.98
CA GLY A 165 -18.83 -15.32 16.92
C GLY A 165 -17.43 -15.34 16.31
N ILE A 166 -16.94 -14.26 15.69
CA ILE A 166 -15.54 -14.19 15.21
C ILE A 166 -14.59 -14.27 16.42
N THR A 167 -13.65 -15.22 16.37
CA THR A 167 -12.72 -15.47 17.48
C THR A 167 -11.27 -15.61 17.07
N ARG A 168 -10.98 -15.92 15.79
CA ARG A 168 -9.60 -16.17 15.35
C ARG A 168 -9.35 -15.89 13.88
N ILE A 169 -8.09 -15.64 13.56
CA ILE A 169 -7.53 -15.63 12.20
C ILE A 169 -6.49 -16.76 12.12
N VAL A 170 -6.45 -17.46 10.98
CA VAL A 170 -5.40 -18.41 10.65
C VAL A 170 -4.62 -17.86 9.47
N VAL A 171 -3.30 -17.76 9.62
CA VAL A 171 -2.39 -17.33 8.54
C VAL A 171 -1.50 -18.49 8.16
N THR A 172 -1.58 -18.89 6.88
CA THR A 172 -0.89 -20.07 6.37
C THR A 172 0.07 -19.66 5.26
N PRO A 173 1.41 -19.80 5.44
CA PRO A 173 2.37 -19.64 4.35
C PRO A 173 2.16 -20.73 3.29
N ALA A 174 2.43 -20.40 2.03
CA ALA A 174 2.41 -21.38 0.94
C ALA A 174 3.39 -22.53 1.23
N GLY A 175 2.86 -23.74 1.46
CA GLY A 175 3.63 -24.95 1.76
C GLY A 175 4.20 -25.03 3.19
N GLY A 176 3.81 -24.14 4.11
CA GLY A 176 4.28 -24.15 5.50
C GLY A 176 3.17 -24.40 6.53
N THR A 177 3.51 -24.19 7.81
CA THR A 177 2.60 -24.45 8.94
C THR A 177 1.72 -23.24 9.22
N ALA A 178 0.43 -23.49 9.46
CA ALA A 178 -0.53 -22.45 9.82
C ALA A 178 -0.25 -21.86 11.21
N GLN A 179 -0.32 -20.53 11.29
CA GLN A 179 -0.30 -19.78 12.55
C GLN A 179 -1.74 -19.42 12.92
N GLU A 180 -2.21 -19.90 14.07
CA GLU A 180 -3.50 -19.49 14.63
C GLU A 180 -3.34 -18.28 15.55
N ILE A 181 -4.25 -17.32 15.40
CA ILE A 181 -4.24 -16.04 16.09
C ILE A 181 -5.60 -15.85 16.75
N ALA A 182 -5.64 -15.88 18.07
CA ALA A 182 -6.84 -15.52 18.82
C ALA A 182 -7.08 -14.01 18.76
N LEU A 183 -8.31 -13.59 18.47
CA LEU A 183 -8.71 -12.19 18.46
C LEU A 183 -9.29 -11.79 19.81
N SER A 184 -8.79 -10.72 20.39
CA SER A 184 -9.33 -10.09 21.59
C SER A 184 -10.53 -9.19 21.26
N GLN A 185 -11.27 -8.76 22.28
CA GLN A 185 -12.33 -7.76 22.10
C GLN A 185 -11.78 -6.42 21.59
N ALA A 186 -10.54 -6.06 21.94
CA ALA A 186 -9.90 -4.85 21.43
C ALA A 186 -9.62 -4.94 19.92
N ASP A 187 -9.19 -6.10 19.43
CA ASP A 187 -8.94 -6.33 18.01
C ASP A 187 -10.24 -6.26 17.20
N LEU A 188 -11.30 -6.87 17.72
CA LEU A 188 -12.64 -6.81 17.11
C LEU A 188 -13.16 -5.36 17.05
N ALA A 189 -12.96 -4.58 18.10
CA ALA A 189 -13.34 -3.16 18.11
C ALA A 189 -12.49 -2.31 17.15
N ALA A 190 -11.21 -2.64 16.99
CA ALA A 190 -10.31 -1.95 16.07
C ALA A 190 -10.61 -2.25 14.59
N GLY A 191 -11.19 -3.41 14.29
CA GLY A 191 -11.52 -3.83 12.92
C GLY A 191 -10.28 -4.22 12.09
N PHE A 192 -9.15 -4.49 12.74
CA PHE A 192 -7.97 -5.03 12.10
C PHE A 192 -7.10 -5.82 13.08
N TYR A 193 -6.20 -6.62 12.54
CA TYR A 193 -5.11 -7.24 13.30
C TYR A 193 -3.80 -7.16 12.50
N ILE A 194 -2.68 -6.93 13.17
CA ILE A 194 -1.35 -6.94 12.55
C ILE A 194 -0.66 -8.24 12.88
N VAL A 195 -0.41 -9.05 11.86
CA VAL A 195 0.36 -10.29 11.96
C VAL A 195 1.80 -9.96 11.65
N ASP A 196 2.71 -10.20 12.60
CA ASP A 196 4.14 -9.91 12.47
C ASP A 196 4.97 -11.21 12.36
N ASN A 197 6.29 -11.07 12.39
CA ASN A 197 7.26 -12.16 12.33
C ASN A 197 7.12 -13.10 11.11
N LEU A 198 6.53 -12.62 10.02
CA LEU A 198 6.41 -13.34 8.76
C LEU A 198 7.75 -13.42 8.02
N THR A 199 7.91 -14.47 7.24
CA THR A 199 9.01 -14.61 6.26
C THR A 199 8.82 -13.63 5.12
N SER A 200 9.88 -12.93 4.71
CA SER A 200 9.90 -11.98 3.58
C SER A 200 9.80 -12.67 2.22
N GLY A 201 9.22 -11.98 1.24
CA GLY A 201 8.99 -12.49 -0.13
C GLY A 201 7.99 -13.65 -0.25
N ALA A 202 7.35 -14.06 0.86
CA ALA A 202 6.53 -15.26 0.91
C ALA A 202 5.03 -14.97 0.73
N THR A 203 4.33 -15.87 0.05
CA THR A 203 2.87 -15.81 -0.14
C THR A 203 2.15 -16.48 1.03
N TYR A 204 1.07 -15.86 1.49
CA TYR A 204 0.23 -16.34 2.59
C TYR A 204 -1.25 -16.31 2.20
N THR A 205 -2.00 -17.24 2.79
CA THR A 205 -3.45 -17.20 2.88
C THR A 205 -3.85 -16.85 4.30
N ALA A 206 -4.74 -15.88 4.48
CA ALA A 206 -5.35 -15.58 5.76
C ALA A 206 -6.84 -15.93 5.72
N GLU A 207 -7.32 -16.61 6.77
CA GLU A 207 -8.71 -17.02 6.92
C GLU A 207 -9.23 -16.61 8.31
N ILE A 208 -10.39 -15.96 8.36
CA ILE A 208 -11.02 -15.51 9.61
C ILE A 208 -12.21 -16.40 9.94
N PHE A 209 -12.34 -16.80 11.20
CA PHE A 209 -13.31 -17.80 11.63
C PHE A 209 -14.26 -17.27 12.69
N ALA A 210 -15.53 -17.70 12.58
CA ALA A 210 -16.50 -17.67 13.67
C ALA A 210 -16.75 -19.09 14.19
N GLY A 211 -16.14 -19.42 15.34
CA GLY A 211 -16.06 -20.80 15.82
C GLY A 211 -15.34 -21.70 14.80
N THR A 212 -16.04 -22.68 14.24
CA THR A 212 -15.54 -23.60 13.21
C THR A 212 -15.82 -23.14 11.78
N LYS A 213 -16.65 -22.10 11.59
CA LYS A 213 -17.07 -21.64 10.26
C LYS A 213 -16.11 -20.60 9.69
N SER A 214 -15.73 -20.77 8.43
CA SER A 214 -14.96 -19.79 7.67
C SER A 214 -15.80 -18.57 7.33
N TYR A 215 -15.37 -17.41 7.79
CA TYR A 215 -16.06 -16.12 7.61
C TYR A 215 -15.34 -15.20 6.63
N GLY A 216 -14.24 -15.62 6.03
CA GLY A 216 -13.54 -14.84 5.04
C GLY A 216 -12.15 -15.38 4.76
N VAL A 217 -11.71 -15.24 3.52
CA VAL A 217 -10.38 -15.65 3.06
C VAL A 217 -9.80 -14.51 2.24
N THR A 218 -8.52 -14.23 2.44
CA THR A 218 -7.73 -13.31 1.62
C THR A 218 -6.32 -13.87 1.42
N THR A 219 -5.58 -13.31 0.48
CA THR A 219 -4.19 -13.66 0.22
C THR A 219 -3.33 -12.40 0.15
N PHE A 220 -2.04 -12.57 0.44
CA PHE A 220 -1.04 -11.52 0.33
C PHE A 220 0.35 -12.10 0.13
N GLN A 221 1.29 -11.27 -0.30
CA GLN A 221 2.72 -11.62 -0.35
C GLN A 221 3.50 -10.57 0.42
N THR A 222 4.31 -10.99 1.39
CA THR A 222 5.23 -10.09 2.09
C THR A 222 6.24 -9.50 1.10
N LYS A 223 6.68 -8.27 1.38
CA LYS A 223 7.66 -7.61 0.51
C LYS A 223 8.98 -8.38 0.50
N GLU A 224 9.71 -8.28 -0.60
CA GLU A 224 11.07 -8.79 -0.69
C GLU A 224 11.95 -8.23 0.43
N PRO A 225 12.91 -9.00 0.96
CA PRO A 225 13.84 -8.51 1.94
C PRO A 225 14.68 -7.36 1.37
N LEU A 226 15.19 -6.51 2.26
CA LEU A 226 16.19 -5.51 1.88
C LEU A 226 17.46 -6.22 1.36
N ALA A 227 18.21 -5.54 0.48
CA ALA A 227 19.44 -6.08 -0.11
C ALA A 227 20.65 -5.99 0.85
N GLY A 228 21.68 -6.80 0.57
CA GLY A 228 22.94 -6.83 1.32
C GLY A 228 22.93 -7.79 2.51
N VAL A 229 23.97 -7.73 3.33
CA VAL A 229 24.02 -8.48 4.60
C VAL A 229 23.17 -7.75 5.62
N LEU A 230 22.04 -8.33 6.02
CA LEU A 230 21.09 -7.69 6.91
C LEU A 230 21.53 -7.79 8.36
N VAL A 231 21.58 -6.64 9.04
CA VAL A 231 21.81 -6.52 10.47
C VAL A 231 20.56 -5.89 11.09
N ASP A 232 19.64 -6.75 11.56
CA ASP A 232 18.33 -6.33 12.05
C ASP A 232 18.39 -5.94 13.54
N LEU A 233 18.26 -4.65 13.82
CA LEU A 233 18.25 -4.12 15.18
C LEU A 233 16.83 -3.90 15.74
N ARG A 234 15.78 -4.28 14.98
CA ARG A 234 14.38 -4.01 15.37
C ARG A 234 13.94 -4.71 16.66
N GLY A 235 14.64 -5.78 17.06
CA GLY A 235 14.37 -6.53 18.29
C GLY A 235 14.96 -5.90 19.56
N PHE A 236 15.86 -4.93 19.44
CA PHE A 236 16.46 -4.27 20.61
C PHE A 236 15.61 -3.07 21.03
N VAL A 237 14.97 -3.20 22.19
CA VAL A 237 14.20 -2.12 22.84
C VAL A 237 15.01 -1.59 24.02
N ASP A 238 14.88 -0.30 24.34
CA ASP A 238 15.54 0.36 25.48
C ASP A 238 17.08 0.27 25.51
N ARG A 239 17.71 0.04 24.36
CA ARG A 239 19.18 0.02 24.20
C ARG A 239 19.65 1.06 23.18
N PRO A 240 19.70 2.35 23.53
CA PRO A 240 20.01 3.42 22.59
C PRO A 240 21.42 3.29 21.97
N SER A 241 22.38 2.65 22.63
CA SER A 241 23.74 2.46 22.10
C SER A 241 23.85 1.37 21.02
N VAL A 242 22.81 0.56 20.79
CA VAL A 242 22.95 -0.68 20.02
C VAL A 242 23.45 -0.45 18.60
N LEU A 243 23.04 0.64 17.94
CA LEU A 243 23.57 1.02 16.63
C LEU A 243 25.07 1.30 16.70
N GLN A 244 25.49 2.13 17.66
CA GLN A 244 26.89 2.49 17.87
C GLN A 244 27.77 1.25 18.07
N ASP A 245 27.34 0.36 18.97
CA ASP A 245 28.06 -0.87 19.32
C ASP A 245 28.17 -1.84 18.12
N THR A 246 27.15 -1.81 17.25
CA THR A 246 27.03 -2.72 16.11
C THR A 246 27.92 -2.30 14.95
N LEU A 247 27.99 -1.01 14.61
CA LEU A 247 28.65 -0.51 13.40
C LEU A 247 30.12 -0.92 13.27
N THR A 248 30.83 -1.14 14.37
CA THR A 248 32.23 -1.60 14.36
C THR A 248 32.38 -3.09 14.00
N GLN A 249 31.33 -3.87 14.15
CA GLN A 249 31.36 -5.35 14.07
C GLN A 249 30.72 -5.91 12.79
N ILE A 250 30.00 -5.10 12.02
CA ILE A 250 29.28 -5.58 10.83
C ILE A 250 30.21 -5.93 9.67
N PRO A 251 29.82 -6.87 8.78
CA PRO A 251 30.50 -7.09 7.51
C PRO A 251 30.45 -5.87 6.58
N ASN A 252 31.42 -5.77 5.66
CA ASN A 252 31.41 -4.74 4.62
C ASN A 252 30.18 -4.89 3.70
N GLY A 253 29.50 -3.78 3.40
CA GLY A 253 28.28 -3.76 2.57
C GLY A 253 27.01 -4.16 3.30
N SER A 254 27.00 -4.09 4.65
CA SER A 254 25.81 -4.45 5.43
C SER A 254 24.71 -3.39 5.36
N THR A 255 23.46 -3.84 5.45
CA THR A 255 22.27 -3.00 5.67
C THR A 255 21.81 -3.15 7.11
N VAL A 256 21.99 -2.11 7.92
CA VAL A 256 21.55 -2.04 9.31
C VAL A 256 20.12 -1.51 9.36
N ILE A 257 19.21 -2.32 9.91
CA ILE A 257 17.77 -2.03 9.95
C ILE A 257 17.39 -1.58 11.36
N LEU A 258 16.85 -0.37 11.46
CA LEU A 258 16.45 0.25 12.72
C LEU A 258 14.94 0.12 12.97
N LYS A 259 14.56 -0.07 14.24
CA LYS A 259 13.15 0.02 14.68
C LYS A 259 12.62 1.46 14.50
N ARG A 260 11.49 1.60 13.81
CA ARG A 260 10.74 2.87 13.72
C ARG A 260 10.33 3.36 15.11
N GLY A 261 10.30 4.68 15.29
CA GLY A 261 10.00 5.35 16.57
C GLY A 261 11.04 5.23 17.67
N VAL A 262 12.12 4.45 17.49
CA VAL A 262 13.21 4.34 18.47
C VAL A 262 14.30 5.35 18.19
N THR A 263 14.91 5.86 19.26
CA THR A 263 16.10 6.73 19.20
C THR A 263 17.36 5.93 19.53
N TYR A 264 18.33 5.96 18.62
CA TYR A 264 19.67 5.39 18.75
C TYR A 264 20.66 6.53 19.01
N THR A 265 21.59 6.37 19.95
CA THR A 265 22.52 7.45 20.32
C THR A 265 23.95 7.13 19.87
N ILE A 266 24.58 8.10 19.20
CA ILE A 266 26.02 8.14 18.94
C ILE A 266 26.65 9.05 20.00
N ALA A 267 27.14 8.42 21.07
CA ALA A 267 27.67 9.06 22.27
C ALA A 267 29.18 9.29 22.24
N SER A 268 29.91 8.49 21.47
CA SER A 268 31.35 8.61 21.23
C SER A 268 31.65 8.61 19.74
N GLU A 269 32.86 9.03 19.35
CA GLU A 269 33.26 8.95 17.95
C GLU A 269 33.14 7.50 17.45
N VAL A 270 32.46 7.32 16.31
CA VAL A 270 32.37 6.03 15.62
C VAL A 270 33.17 6.12 14.33
N VAL A 271 34.20 5.30 14.22
CA VAL A 271 35.10 5.26 13.07
C VAL A 271 34.65 4.15 12.13
N LEU A 272 34.18 4.53 10.94
CA LEU A 272 33.76 3.58 9.90
C LEU A 272 34.94 3.25 8.97
N ASP A 273 35.06 1.99 8.58
CA ASP A 273 36.10 1.49 7.67
C ASP A 273 35.53 0.65 6.52
N LYS A 274 34.19 0.62 6.41
CA LYS A 274 33.43 -0.28 5.54
C LYS A 274 32.18 0.39 4.97
N SER A 275 31.68 -0.16 3.87
CA SER A 275 30.41 0.25 3.27
C SER A 275 29.24 -0.15 4.15
N VAL A 276 28.25 0.73 4.27
CA VAL A 276 27.08 0.50 5.12
C VAL A 276 25.87 1.29 4.63
N THR A 277 24.69 0.66 4.70
CA THR A 277 23.40 1.34 4.63
C THR A 277 22.74 1.29 6.01
N ILE A 278 22.30 2.43 6.53
CA ILE A 278 21.56 2.54 7.79
C ILE A 278 20.15 3.03 7.44
N THR A 279 19.14 2.21 7.71
CA THR A 279 17.76 2.51 7.33
C THR A 279 16.77 2.17 8.42
N SER A 280 15.65 2.89 8.48
CA SER A 280 14.48 2.37 9.22
C SER A 280 13.96 1.13 8.52
N GLY A 281 13.58 0.12 9.31
CA GLY A 281 12.75 -0.97 8.81
C GLY A 281 11.32 -0.49 8.55
N SER A 282 10.54 -1.36 7.91
CA SER A 282 9.10 -1.20 7.84
C SER A 282 8.47 -1.40 9.22
N ASP A 283 7.37 -0.70 9.50
CA ASP A 283 6.54 -0.93 10.68
C ASP A 283 5.11 -0.47 10.35
N LEU A 284 4.14 -1.35 10.53
CA LEU A 284 2.73 -1.04 10.30
C LEU A 284 2.09 -0.36 11.51
N THR A 285 2.75 -0.30 12.66
CA THR A 285 2.20 0.32 13.88
C THR A 285 2.77 1.71 14.12
N VAL A 286 4.04 1.93 13.75
CA VAL A 286 4.76 3.17 14.05
C VAL A 286 5.13 3.93 12.77
N PRO A 287 4.46 5.05 12.46
CA PRO A 287 4.74 5.82 11.25
C PRO A 287 6.02 6.66 11.35
N GLY A 288 6.56 6.93 12.54
CA GLY A 288 7.80 7.71 12.70
C GLY A 288 9.04 6.91 12.33
N TRP A 289 9.96 7.47 11.54
CA TRP A 289 11.26 6.83 11.30
C TRP A 289 12.07 6.66 12.60
N ALA A 290 13.05 5.76 12.57
CA ALA A 290 14.09 5.70 13.59
C ALA A 290 14.85 7.03 13.65
N SER A 291 15.18 7.47 14.87
CA SER A 291 16.01 8.64 15.11
C SER A 291 17.43 8.22 15.49
N ILE A 292 18.43 8.89 14.95
CA ILE A 292 19.83 8.77 15.35
C ILE A 292 20.23 10.12 15.96
N TYR A 293 20.49 10.11 17.26
CA TYR A 293 20.83 11.27 18.06
C TYR A 293 22.35 11.33 18.29
N PHE A 294 22.95 12.47 17.97
CA PHE A 294 24.39 12.68 17.92
C PHE A 294 24.84 13.62 19.03
N THR A 295 25.48 13.07 20.06
CA THR A 295 26.29 13.85 21.01
C THR A 295 27.78 13.79 20.68
N SER A 296 28.18 12.84 19.82
CA SER A 296 29.45 12.79 19.08
C SER A 296 29.17 12.70 17.57
N ASN A 297 30.17 12.33 16.75
CA ASN A 297 30.08 12.29 15.29
C ASN A 297 30.60 10.96 14.73
N PHE A 298 30.30 10.68 13.46
CA PHE A 298 31.03 9.69 12.69
C PHE A 298 32.36 10.26 12.16
N ASN A 299 33.33 9.36 12.00
CA ASN A 299 34.61 9.57 11.33
C ASN A 299 34.94 8.35 10.45
N ILE A 300 36.02 8.40 9.70
CA ILE A 300 36.48 7.33 8.81
C ILE A 300 37.85 6.85 9.24
N ALA A 301 38.11 5.54 9.18
CA ALA A 301 39.42 5.00 9.48
C ALA A 301 40.45 5.46 8.43
N THR A 302 41.71 5.56 8.86
CA THR A 302 42.79 6.04 8.00
C THR A 302 43.08 5.02 6.90
N GLY A 303 43.17 5.47 5.65
CA GLY A 303 43.45 4.64 4.48
C GLY A 303 42.25 3.83 3.99
N SER A 304 41.05 3.99 4.57
CA SER A 304 39.87 3.26 4.13
C SER A 304 39.47 3.62 2.70
N ASN A 305 39.05 2.60 1.96
CA ASN A 305 38.41 2.70 0.66
C ASN A 305 37.00 2.11 0.79
N ILE A 306 36.00 2.99 0.93
CA ILE A 306 34.61 2.63 1.19
C ILE A 306 33.82 2.85 -0.10
N ASP A 307 33.05 1.87 -0.54
CA ASP A 307 32.23 2.01 -1.75
C ASP A 307 31.04 2.96 -1.52
N HIS A 308 30.27 2.76 -0.44
CA HIS A 308 29.13 3.61 -0.12
C HIS A 308 28.83 3.71 1.37
N ILE A 309 28.31 4.87 1.78
CA ILE A 309 27.68 5.10 3.07
C ILE A 309 26.32 5.73 2.82
N THR A 310 25.24 5.08 3.27
CA THR A 310 23.88 5.53 3.00
C THR A 310 23.07 5.65 4.28
N PHE A 311 22.44 6.79 4.49
CA PHE A 311 21.37 6.98 5.46
C PHE A 311 20.06 7.07 4.70
N LYS A 312 19.11 6.20 5.04
CA LYS A 312 17.82 6.13 4.35
C LYS A 312 16.66 6.10 5.34
N ASP A 313 15.60 6.88 5.10
CA ASP A 313 14.38 6.82 5.91
C ASP A 313 14.68 6.99 7.43
N VAL A 314 15.53 7.95 7.80
CA VAL A 314 15.95 8.18 9.19
C VAL A 314 15.90 9.66 9.57
N ILE A 315 15.72 9.92 10.86
CA ILE A 315 15.88 11.24 11.46
C ILE A 315 17.29 11.32 12.05
N LEU A 316 18.05 12.35 11.72
CA LEU A 316 19.38 12.62 12.26
C LEU A 316 19.31 13.92 13.05
N THR A 317 19.69 13.91 14.32
CA THR A 317 19.64 15.13 15.14
C THR A 317 20.91 15.28 15.95
N GLY A 318 21.61 16.40 15.77
CA GLY A 318 22.73 16.79 16.61
C GLY A 318 22.27 17.36 17.94
N SER A 319 23.09 17.22 18.98
CA SER A 319 22.82 17.84 20.28
C SER A 319 23.08 19.35 20.28
N ASP A 320 23.83 19.87 19.30
CA ASP A 320 24.29 21.26 19.26
C ASP A 320 24.70 21.67 17.83
N ALA A 321 23.97 22.63 17.25
CA ALA A 321 24.21 23.17 15.91
C ALA A 321 25.54 23.96 15.79
N THR A 322 26.24 24.20 16.90
CA THR A 322 27.53 24.91 16.92
C THR A 322 28.74 23.97 17.05
N ALA A 323 28.51 22.66 17.27
CA ALA A 323 29.58 21.71 17.56
C ALA A 323 29.41 20.30 16.97
N LYS A 324 28.22 19.88 16.55
CA LYS A 324 27.96 18.50 16.11
C LYS A 324 27.93 18.33 14.61
N TYR A 325 28.22 17.11 14.17
CA TYR A 325 28.26 16.73 12.77
C TYR A 325 27.65 15.34 12.60
N VAL A 326 27.11 15.03 11.42
CA VAL A 326 26.98 13.61 11.07
C VAL A 326 28.38 13.05 10.81
N PHE A 327 29.15 13.71 9.94
CA PHE A 327 30.56 13.40 9.69
C PHE A 327 31.48 14.61 9.90
N ASN A 328 32.56 14.40 10.66
CA ASN A 328 33.67 15.35 10.78
C ASN A 328 34.98 14.62 10.48
N ILE A 329 35.19 14.31 9.20
CA ILE A 329 36.25 13.41 8.72
C ILE A 329 37.60 14.11 8.80
N ASN A 330 38.50 13.56 9.61
CA ASN A 330 39.83 14.14 9.84
C ASN A 330 40.98 13.19 9.50
N LYS A 331 40.67 12.08 8.80
CA LYS A 331 41.61 11.04 8.37
C LYS A 331 41.64 10.92 6.86
N ALA A 332 42.78 10.50 6.33
CA ALA A 332 42.91 10.27 4.90
C ALA A 332 42.07 9.07 4.47
N SER A 333 41.24 9.20 3.43
CA SER A 333 40.32 8.15 2.99
C SER A 333 39.73 8.39 1.61
N THR A 334 39.17 7.34 1.00
CA THR A 334 38.42 7.40 -0.26
C THR A 334 37.04 6.81 -0.05
N ILE A 335 36.00 7.50 -0.51
CA ILE A 335 34.61 7.06 -0.43
C ILE A 335 33.97 7.18 -1.81
N GLY A 336 33.38 6.11 -2.34
CA GLY A 336 32.64 6.15 -3.59
C GLY A 336 31.41 7.04 -3.48
N SER A 337 30.50 6.75 -2.54
CA SER A 337 29.31 7.57 -2.33
C SER A 337 28.96 7.81 -0.87
N VAL A 338 28.50 9.02 -0.55
CA VAL A 338 27.80 9.33 0.71
C VAL A 338 26.41 9.85 0.36
N THR A 339 25.38 9.12 0.79
CA THR A 339 23.99 9.37 0.40
C THR A 339 23.09 9.58 1.62
N PHE A 340 22.30 10.64 1.57
CA PHE A 340 21.19 10.91 2.48
C PHE A 340 19.90 10.89 1.66
N ASP A 341 19.14 9.79 1.74
CA ASP A 341 17.89 9.58 1.00
C ASP A 341 16.70 9.57 1.97
N ASN A 342 15.76 10.48 1.76
CA ASN A 342 14.58 10.60 2.61
C ASN A 342 14.91 10.77 4.10
N VAL A 343 15.87 11.65 4.40
CA VAL A 343 16.29 11.94 5.78
C VAL A 343 15.71 13.25 6.29
N LYS A 344 15.55 13.36 7.60
CA LYS A 344 15.35 14.64 8.30
C LYS A 344 16.59 14.91 9.14
N ALA A 345 17.44 15.86 8.74
CA ALA A 345 18.67 16.17 9.48
C ALA A 345 18.60 17.57 10.10
N SER A 346 18.85 17.67 11.40
CA SER A 346 18.83 18.98 12.09
C SER A 346 19.83 19.11 13.23
N MET A 347 20.06 20.35 13.66
CA MET A 347 20.89 20.68 14.83
C MET A 347 22.36 20.27 14.71
N PHE A 348 22.91 20.39 13.50
CA PHE A 348 24.33 20.13 13.21
C PHE A 348 25.05 21.40 12.81
N ARG A 349 26.33 21.51 13.16
CA ARG A 349 27.24 22.51 12.60
C ARG A 349 27.52 22.26 11.12
N SER A 350 27.54 21.00 10.71
CA SER A 350 27.51 20.55 9.32
C SER A 350 27.04 19.10 9.22
N VAL A 351 26.38 18.73 8.11
CA VAL A 351 26.06 17.32 7.87
C VAL A 351 27.36 16.57 7.55
N LEU A 352 28.15 17.07 6.61
CA LEU A 352 29.43 16.46 6.24
C LEU A 352 30.56 17.50 6.13
N ARG A 353 31.60 17.33 6.96
CA ARG A 353 32.84 18.10 6.87
C ARG A 353 34.05 17.21 6.61
N LEU A 354 34.86 17.59 5.61
CA LEU A 354 36.21 17.07 5.38
C LEU A 354 37.21 18.02 6.04
N GLN A 355 37.63 17.70 7.26
CA GLN A 355 38.23 18.64 8.22
C GLN A 355 39.70 18.97 7.96
N SER A 356 40.59 17.97 7.84
CA SER A 356 42.03 18.22 8.00
C SER A 356 42.99 17.29 7.27
N GLN A 357 42.55 16.14 6.76
CA GLN A 357 43.40 15.18 6.05
C GLN A 357 42.77 14.85 4.68
N PRO A 358 43.57 14.44 3.67
CA PRO A 358 43.07 14.22 2.31
C PRO A 358 41.97 13.16 2.23
N THR A 359 40.74 13.59 1.96
CA THR A 359 39.60 12.70 1.74
C THR A 359 39.01 12.97 0.37
N THR A 360 38.80 11.91 -0.41
CA THR A 360 38.09 12.00 -1.70
C THR A 360 36.74 11.31 -1.60
N ILE A 361 35.67 12.04 -1.91
CA ILE A 361 34.33 11.48 -2.11
C ILE A 361 33.97 11.61 -3.59
N THR A 362 33.62 10.52 -4.27
CA THR A 362 33.21 10.60 -5.68
C THR A 362 31.82 11.23 -5.80
N ASN A 363 30.84 10.75 -5.02
CA ASN A 363 29.46 11.25 -5.08
C ASN A 363 28.93 11.60 -3.69
N PHE A 364 28.46 12.83 -3.50
CA PHE A 364 27.69 13.26 -2.34
C PHE A 364 26.26 13.60 -2.77
N THR A 365 25.29 12.91 -2.19
CA THR A 365 23.87 13.05 -2.58
C THR A 365 23.00 13.31 -1.36
N ILE A 366 22.20 14.38 -1.41
CA ILE A 366 21.03 14.59 -0.55
C ILE A 366 19.81 14.56 -1.44
N THR A 367 18.90 13.60 -1.20
CA THR A 367 17.67 13.48 -1.99
C THR A 367 16.45 13.19 -1.13
N ASN A 368 15.27 13.65 -1.55
CA ASN A 368 14.01 13.46 -0.86
C ASN A 368 14.01 13.92 0.61
N SER A 369 14.89 14.85 0.99
CA SER A 369 15.26 15.10 2.38
C SER A 369 14.84 16.48 2.88
N VAL A 370 14.82 16.64 4.20
CA VAL A 370 14.65 17.94 4.87
C VAL A 370 15.86 18.18 5.75
N ILE A 371 16.61 19.24 5.45
CA ILE A 371 17.82 19.64 6.18
C ILE A 371 17.56 20.99 6.84
N ASP A 372 17.63 21.04 8.17
CA ASP A 372 17.25 22.23 8.94
C ASP A 372 18.31 22.60 9.99
N SER A 373 18.36 23.87 10.38
CA SER A 373 19.15 24.33 11.53
C SER A 373 20.62 23.91 11.46
N ILE A 374 21.27 24.25 10.34
CA ILE A 374 22.68 23.96 10.08
C ILE A 374 23.56 25.16 10.40
N GLY A 375 24.63 24.93 11.17
CA GLY A 375 25.56 25.96 11.64
C GLY A 375 26.70 26.30 10.67
N SER A 376 27.79 26.81 11.24
CA SER A 376 28.79 27.62 10.53
C SER A 376 29.59 26.94 9.40
N PHE A 377 29.58 25.62 9.32
CA PHE A 377 30.27 24.87 8.25
C PHE A 377 29.34 24.51 7.09
N GLY A 378 28.03 24.72 7.24
CA GLY A 378 27.04 24.49 6.19
C GLY A 378 26.69 23.02 5.98
N VAL A 379 25.78 22.75 5.05
CA VAL A 379 25.31 21.38 4.79
C VAL A 379 26.48 20.47 4.43
N VAL A 380 27.32 20.89 3.48
CA VAL A 380 28.55 20.18 3.08
C VAL A 380 29.75 21.12 3.06
N ASN A 381 30.87 20.64 3.60
CA ASN A 381 32.09 21.43 3.77
C ASN A 381 33.35 20.64 3.40
N VAL A 382 34.07 21.08 2.38
CA VAL A 382 35.46 20.63 2.12
C VAL A 382 36.40 21.68 2.69
N ASP A 383 36.93 21.43 3.89
CA ASP A 383 37.64 22.43 4.68
C ASP A 383 39.16 22.47 4.39
N VAL A 384 39.70 21.48 3.68
CA VAL A 384 41.12 21.50 3.27
C VAL A 384 41.25 21.30 1.77
N ALA A 385 42.17 22.03 1.16
CA ALA A 385 42.39 22.03 -0.29
C ALA A 385 42.88 20.67 -0.83
N THR A 386 43.34 19.77 0.03
CA THR A 386 43.75 18.41 -0.32
C THR A 386 42.60 17.40 -0.30
N SER A 387 41.42 17.79 0.18
CA SER A 387 40.21 16.96 0.16
C SER A 387 39.31 17.38 -0.99
N GLN A 388 38.47 16.47 -1.47
CA GLN A 388 37.64 16.70 -2.64
C GLN A 388 36.30 15.97 -2.52
N ILE A 389 35.24 16.61 -3.01
CA ILE A 389 34.00 15.95 -3.40
C ILE A 389 33.82 16.18 -4.90
N GLN A 390 33.79 15.12 -5.71
CA GLN A 390 33.76 15.28 -7.17
C GLN A 390 32.37 15.70 -7.65
N ASN A 391 31.31 15.00 -7.24
CA ASN A 391 29.94 15.32 -7.64
C ASN A 391 29.07 15.59 -6.43
N ILE A 392 28.42 16.75 -6.41
CA ILE A 392 27.47 17.16 -5.35
C ILE A 392 26.08 17.25 -5.95
N VAL A 393 25.13 16.48 -5.43
CA VAL A 393 23.72 16.52 -5.82
C VAL A 393 22.86 16.81 -4.59
N ILE A 394 22.05 17.85 -4.67
CA ILE A 394 20.95 18.12 -3.73
C ILE A 394 19.68 18.16 -4.56
N SER A 395 18.79 17.19 -4.37
CA SER A 395 17.56 17.10 -5.17
C SER A 395 16.32 16.78 -4.37
N ASN A 396 15.15 17.22 -4.84
CA ASN A 396 13.84 16.91 -4.24
C ASN A 396 13.83 17.16 -2.72
N SER A 397 14.45 18.25 -2.28
CA SER A 397 14.79 18.45 -0.87
C SER A 397 14.52 19.86 -0.40
N THR A 398 14.36 20.01 0.90
CA THR A 398 14.19 21.30 1.57
C THR A 398 15.40 21.60 2.42
N ILE A 399 15.95 22.81 2.28
CA ILE A 399 17.03 23.32 3.12
C ILE A 399 16.53 24.57 3.83
N SER A 400 16.42 24.52 5.15
CA SER A 400 15.99 25.65 5.98
C SER A 400 17.00 25.98 7.08
N LYS A 401 17.06 27.26 7.48
CA LYS A 401 17.83 27.73 8.64
C LYS A 401 19.31 27.31 8.61
N ALA A 402 19.91 27.19 7.42
CA ALA A 402 21.30 26.84 7.23
C ALA A 402 22.16 28.10 7.09
N GLU A 403 23.25 28.20 7.85
CA GLU A 403 24.15 29.35 7.72
C GLU A 403 24.90 29.36 6.38
N LYS A 404 25.19 28.17 5.85
CA LYS A 404 25.81 27.95 4.55
C LYS A 404 25.24 26.66 3.94
N VAL A 405 25.28 26.53 2.62
CA VAL A 405 24.79 25.30 1.95
C VAL A 405 25.96 24.46 1.45
N ILE A 406 26.67 24.90 0.40
CA ILE A 406 27.86 24.20 -0.11
C ILE A 406 29.09 25.07 0.07
N VAL A 407 30.14 24.51 0.68
CA VAL A 407 31.45 25.15 0.82
C VAL A 407 32.53 24.15 0.39
N SER A 408 33.44 24.57 -0.49
CA SER A 408 34.58 23.77 -0.90
C SER A 408 35.87 24.57 -1.06
N ARG A 409 36.97 24.04 -0.53
CA ARG A 409 38.33 24.57 -0.73
C ARG A 409 39.08 23.90 -1.89
N ASN A 410 38.43 23.04 -2.65
CA ASN A 410 39.01 22.33 -3.81
C ASN A 410 38.01 22.26 -4.98
N ASN A 411 38.49 21.86 -6.16
CA ASN A 411 37.70 21.67 -7.36
C ASN A 411 36.67 20.54 -7.21
N SER A 412 35.57 20.66 -7.94
CA SER A 412 34.61 19.58 -8.13
C SER A 412 34.40 19.33 -9.62
N THR A 413 33.87 18.15 -9.95
CA THR A 413 33.43 17.84 -11.31
C THR A 413 32.06 18.45 -11.58
N SER A 414 31.09 18.34 -10.65
CA SER A 414 29.75 18.88 -10.85
C SER A 414 29.04 19.27 -9.55
N VAL A 415 28.15 20.27 -9.65
CA VAL A 415 27.17 20.60 -8.61
C VAL A 415 25.78 20.72 -9.24
N LEU A 416 24.82 19.97 -8.71
CA LEU A 416 23.41 20.03 -9.10
C LEU A 416 22.53 20.32 -7.87
N ILE A 417 21.74 21.40 -7.95
CA ILE A 417 20.67 21.73 -7.02
C ILE A 417 19.36 21.69 -7.83
N GLU A 418 18.53 20.67 -7.64
CA GLU A 418 17.36 20.43 -8.51
C GLU A 418 16.09 20.09 -7.73
N ASN A 419 14.97 20.77 -8.01
CA ASN A 419 13.73 20.59 -7.26
C ASN A 419 13.95 20.84 -5.76
N VAL A 420 14.56 21.97 -5.41
CA VAL A 420 14.91 22.30 -4.03
C VAL A 420 14.16 23.54 -3.54
N THR A 421 13.65 23.49 -2.32
CA THR A 421 13.17 24.67 -1.59
C THR A 421 14.25 25.09 -0.61
N VAL A 422 14.82 26.28 -0.77
CA VAL A 422 15.79 26.87 0.17
C VAL A 422 15.12 28.05 0.86
N ASN A 423 15.15 28.10 2.19
CA ASN A 423 14.60 29.22 2.96
C ASN A 423 15.43 29.50 4.21
N GLU A 424 15.40 30.72 4.72
CA GLU A 424 16.24 31.15 5.85
C GLU A 424 17.71 30.71 5.66
N SER A 425 18.24 30.84 4.44
CA SER A 425 19.57 30.36 4.05
C SER A 425 20.08 31.11 2.81
N PRO A 426 21.38 31.43 2.69
CA PRO A 426 22.40 31.34 3.73
C PRO A 426 22.27 32.47 4.77
N ILE A 427 23.17 32.55 5.76
CA ILE A 427 23.27 33.71 6.66
C ILE A 427 23.90 34.91 5.95
N ILE A 428 23.75 36.11 6.52
CA ILE A 428 24.27 37.37 5.98
C ILE A 428 25.74 37.25 5.50
N ASN A 429 26.03 37.84 4.34
CA ASN A 429 27.35 37.87 3.69
C ASN A 429 27.95 36.50 3.30
N GLN A 430 27.19 35.41 3.45
CA GLN A 430 27.57 34.07 3.01
C GLN A 430 26.94 33.71 1.66
N TYR A 431 27.46 32.63 1.08
CA TYR A 431 27.14 32.15 -0.26
C TYR A 431 26.20 30.95 -0.21
N LEU A 432 25.34 30.81 -1.21
CA LEU A 432 24.64 29.55 -1.48
C LEU A 432 25.67 28.46 -1.85
N VAL A 433 26.64 28.78 -2.72
CA VAL A 433 27.72 27.89 -3.12
C VAL A 433 29.06 28.62 -3.10
N ASP A 434 30.04 28.10 -2.36
CA ASP A 434 31.31 28.78 -2.08
C ASP A 434 32.56 27.91 -2.38
N TYR A 435 33.22 28.14 -3.52
CA TYR A 435 34.47 27.46 -3.92
C TYR A 435 35.72 28.32 -3.65
N SER A 436 35.82 28.94 -2.48
CA SER A 436 36.39 30.28 -2.43
C SER A 436 37.74 30.54 -1.81
N THR A 437 38.43 29.54 -1.26
CA THR A 437 39.74 29.85 -0.67
C THR A 437 40.84 30.11 -1.69
N SER A 438 40.52 30.22 -2.98
CA SER A 438 41.47 30.64 -4.01
C SER A 438 40.88 31.47 -5.15
N GLY A 439 39.56 31.56 -5.33
CA GLY A 439 38.96 32.16 -6.54
C GLY A 439 39.31 31.43 -7.85
N SER A 440 40.18 30.42 -7.77
CA SER A 440 40.65 29.58 -8.88
C SER A 440 40.02 28.20 -8.86
N ASN A 441 39.30 27.83 -7.80
CA ASN A 441 38.69 26.51 -7.74
C ASN A 441 37.52 26.43 -8.72
N GLU A 442 37.56 25.40 -9.56
CA GLU A 442 36.66 25.19 -10.68
C GLU A 442 35.65 24.08 -10.39
N VAL A 443 34.42 24.24 -10.88
CA VAL A 443 33.48 23.14 -11.07
C VAL A 443 33.39 22.83 -12.56
N THR A 444 34.09 21.80 -13.01
CA THR A 444 34.36 21.56 -14.44
C THR A 444 33.11 21.45 -15.30
N ASN A 445 32.08 20.74 -14.84
CA ASN A 445 30.79 20.59 -15.53
C ASN A 445 29.73 21.60 -15.06
N GLY A 446 30.16 22.63 -14.33
CA GLY A 446 29.33 23.72 -13.88
C GLY A 446 28.53 23.46 -12.60
N ILE A 447 27.93 24.54 -12.13
CA ILE A 447 26.98 24.61 -11.03
C ILE A 447 25.59 24.87 -11.64
N LYS A 448 24.71 23.87 -11.54
CA LYS A 448 23.39 23.89 -12.16
C LYS A 448 22.31 23.98 -11.09
N ILE A 449 21.46 24.99 -11.20
CA ILE A 449 20.32 25.22 -10.30
C ILE A 449 19.04 25.08 -11.14
N ARG A 450 18.20 24.09 -10.82
CA ARG A 450 17.03 23.75 -11.63
C ARG A 450 15.80 23.63 -10.76
N ASN A 451 14.66 24.12 -11.23
CA ASN A 451 13.38 23.93 -10.53
C ASN A 451 13.47 24.31 -9.04
N THR A 452 14.24 25.35 -8.69
CA THR A 452 14.60 25.65 -7.29
C THR A 452 14.02 26.99 -6.86
N ILE A 453 13.54 27.07 -5.63
CA ILE A 453 13.02 28.31 -5.04
C ILE A 453 13.95 28.75 -3.92
N LEU A 454 14.44 30.00 -3.99
CA LEU A 454 15.26 30.65 -2.99
C LEU A 454 14.42 31.69 -2.23
N GLY A 455 14.04 31.33 -1.00
CA GLY A 455 13.39 32.19 -0.02
C GLY A 455 14.39 33.05 0.75
N ILE A 456 13.89 33.85 1.69
CA ILE A 456 14.65 34.82 2.52
C ILE A 456 15.96 34.25 3.10
N GLY A 457 16.97 35.09 3.32
CA GLY A 457 18.20 34.70 4.03
C GLY A 457 17.97 34.39 5.52
N LYS A 458 18.90 33.67 6.16
CA LYS A 458 18.76 33.23 7.58
C LYS A 458 18.62 34.38 8.55
N ALA A 459 19.33 35.47 8.28
CA ALA A 459 19.33 36.67 9.11
C ALA A 459 18.22 37.66 8.69
N GLY A 460 17.16 37.17 8.04
CA GLY A 460 16.07 37.99 7.49
C GLY A 460 16.43 38.64 6.15
N ASN A 461 15.84 39.80 5.89
CA ASN A 461 15.95 40.56 4.64
C ASN A 461 17.31 41.32 4.55
N GLN A 462 18.40 40.62 4.86
CA GLN A 462 19.76 41.12 4.83
C GLN A 462 20.54 40.50 3.67
N SER A 463 21.57 41.20 3.20
CA SER A 463 22.30 40.79 2.01
C SER A 463 23.00 39.43 2.16
N VAL A 464 22.66 38.50 1.27
CA VAL A 464 23.32 37.22 1.05
C VAL A 464 24.01 37.21 -0.31
N LYS A 465 24.79 36.17 -0.61
CA LYS A 465 25.51 36.02 -1.88
C LYS A 465 25.08 34.72 -2.56
N GLY A 466 25.12 34.72 -3.90
CA GLY A 466 24.77 33.54 -4.69
C GLY A 466 25.92 32.55 -4.74
N VAL A 467 26.66 32.57 -5.86
CA VAL A 467 27.70 31.58 -6.17
C VAL A 467 29.06 32.26 -6.26
N ARG A 468 30.08 31.67 -5.66
CA ARG A 468 31.49 32.05 -5.87
C ARG A 468 32.29 30.83 -6.32
N ALA A 469 32.87 30.90 -7.51
CA ALA A 469 33.74 29.89 -8.11
C ALA A 469 34.69 30.56 -9.13
N SER A 470 35.62 29.79 -9.70
CA SER A 470 36.45 30.21 -10.84
C SER A 470 35.58 30.76 -11.98
N THR A 471 36.08 31.76 -12.71
CA THR A 471 35.40 32.32 -13.89
C THR A 471 35.20 31.30 -15.02
N SER A 472 35.95 30.19 -15.01
CA SER A 472 35.75 29.07 -15.95
C SER A 472 34.54 28.20 -15.59
N THR A 473 33.98 28.35 -14.40
CA THR A 473 32.81 27.58 -13.95
C THR A 473 31.54 28.15 -14.56
N LEU A 474 30.83 27.34 -15.36
CA LEU A 474 29.47 27.67 -15.79
C LEU A 474 28.54 27.69 -14.58
N VAL A 475 27.84 28.80 -14.36
CA VAL A 475 26.76 28.90 -13.38
C VAL A 475 25.47 29.21 -14.12
N GLU A 476 24.49 28.31 -14.01
CA GLU A 476 23.19 28.44 -14.67
C GLU A 476 22.04 28.11 -13.74
N ALA A 477 21.00 28.94 -13.78
CA ALA A 477 19.70 28.68 -13.19
C ALA A 477 18.62 28.53 -14.28
N VAL A 478 17.82 27.47 -14.19
CA VAL A 478 16.71 27.17 -15.11
C VAL A 478 15.45 26.90 -14.30
N ASN A 479 14.32 27.50 -14.70
CA ASN A 479 13.04 27.39 -13.99
C ASN A 479 13.19 27.57 -12.46
N SER A 480 14.00 28.53 -12.05
CA SER A 480 14.34 28.76 -10.65
C SER A 480 14.03 30.20 -10.26
N PHE A 481 13.56 30.38 -9.03
CA PHE A 481 12.94 31.61 -8.56
C PHE A 481 13.59 32.09 -7.28
N SER A 482 13.61 33.41 -7.07
CA SER A 482 13.90 34.03 -5.78
C SER A 482 12.72 34.84 -5.31
N THR A 483 12.35 34.77 -4.04
CA THR A 483 11.33 35.66 -3.47
C THR A 483 11.88 37.08 -3.33
N SER A 484 11.00 38.08 -3.20
CA SER A 484 11.43 39.49 -3.14
C SER A 484 12.19 39.85 -1.86
N ASP A 485 12.14 39.01 -0.84
CA ASP A 485 12.92 39.11 0.40
C ASP A 485 14.24 38.29 0.37
N TYR A 486 14.57 37.66 -0.77
CA TYR A 486 15.90 37.10 -1.01
C TYR A 486 16.86 38.18 -1.53
N VAL A 487 17.50 38.90 -0.60
CA VAL A 487 18.37 40.03 -0.93
C VAL A 487 19.75 39.56 -1.36
N LEU A 488 19.94 39.37 -2.67
CA LEU A 488 21.26 39.18 -3.24
C LEU A 488 22.10 40.47 -3.15
N ALA A 489 23.37 40.33 -2.77
CA ALA A 489 24.33 41.43 -2.76
C ALA A 489 24.39 42.10 -4.15
N ALA A 490 24.40 43.44 -4.16
CA ALA A 490 24.38 44.27 -5.36
C ALA A 490 25.75 44.27 -6.09
N THR A 491 26.22 43.08 -6.48
CA THR A 491 27.44 42.86 -7.25
C THR A 491 27.23 41.68 -8.19
N ASN A 492 27.76 41.80 -9.40
CA ASN A 492 27.79 40.73 -10.39
C ASN A 492 28.74 39.58 -10.01
N ASN A 493 29.68 39.82 -9.08
CA ASN A 493 30.70 38.84 -8.69
C ASN A 493 30.12 37.56 -8.09
N PHE A 494 28.88 37.60 -7.58
CA PHE A 494 28.23 36.48 -6.89
C PHE A 494 26.81 36.21 -7.39
N ALA A 495 26.52 36.59 -8.63
CA ALA A 495 25.20 36.43 -9.24
C ALA A 495 24.85 34.95 -9.49
N ILE A 496 23.56 34.69 -9.70
CA ILE A 496 23.03 33.40 -10.16
C ILE A 496 22.35 33.66 -11.51
N PRO A 497 23.07 33.56 -12.64
CA PRO A 497 22.50 33.81 -13.96
C PRO A 497 21.29 32.91 -14.24
N GLY A 498 20.20 33.48 -14.74
CA GLY A 498 18.96 32.75 -15.06
C GLY A 498 17.96 32.62 -13.90
N LEU A 499 18.28 33.14 -12.72
CA LEU A 499 17.36 33.18 -11.58
C LEU A 499 16.24 34.22 -11.83
N THR A 500 14.98 33.78 -11.79
CA THR A 500 13.82 34.66 -11.97
C THR A 500 13.44 35.30 -10.64
N ALA A 501 13.36 36.63 -10.57
CA ALA A 501 12.84 37.32 -9.39
C ALA A 501 11.31 37.18 -9.33
N TYR A 502 10.79 36.70 -8.21
CA TYR A 502 9.38 36.67 -7.88
C TYR A 502 9.02 37.84 -6.95
N SER A 503 7.90 38.50 -7.21
CA SER A 503 7.55 39.75 -6.53
C SER A 503 7.07 39.57 -5.09
N ALA A 504 6.57 38.39 -4.72
CA ALA A 504 6.10 38.12 -3.36
C ALA A 504 7.25 37.71 -2.42
N THR A 505 7.08 38.03 -1.13
CA THR A 505 7.97 37.59 -0.05
C THR A 505 7.77 36.11 0.25
N SER A 506 8.70 35.51 0.97
CA SER A 506 8.63 34.11 1.41
C SER A 506 7.36 33.83 2.24
N LEU A 507 6.95 34.77 3.11
CA LEU A 507 5.73 34.67 3.92
C LEU A 507 4.42 34.82 3.13
N ASN A 508 4.48 35.38 1.93
CA ASN A 508 3.33 35.48 1.03
C ASN A 508 3.27 34.32 0.04
N LEU A 509 4.43 33.74 -0.32
CA LEU A 509 4.51 32.57 -1.19
C LEU A 509 4.02 31.30 -0.51
N TRP A 510 4.44 31.06 0.74
CA TRP A 510 4.20 29.81 1.47
C TRP A 510 3.24 29.96 2.65
N GLN A 511 2.63 28.84 3.07
CA GLN A 511 1.66 28.82 4.18
C GLN A 511 2.30 29.17 5.53
N ASP A 512 3.37 28.46 5.93
CA ASP A 512 4.07 28.71 7.19
C ASP A 512 5.56 28.32 7.11
N PRO A 513 6.37 29.07 6.32
CA PRO A 513 7.75 28.72 6.04
C PRO A 513 8.68 28.80 7.26
N LYS A 514 8.28 29.49 8.34
CA LYS A 514 9.05 29.56 9.60
C LYS A 514 9.02 28.25 10.38
N ASN A 515 7.92 27.51 10.27
CA ASN A 515 7.73 26.21 10.88
C ASN A 515 7.99 25.04 9.90
N GLY A 516 8.54 25.35 8.72
CA GLY A 516 8.92 24.35 7.73
C GLY A 516 7.77 23.87 6.84
N ASP A 517 6.62 24.56 6.85
CA ASP A 517 5.54 24.31 5.90
C ASP A 517 5.68 25.21 4.68
N PHE A 518 6.19 24.62 3.60
CA PHE A 518 6.41 25.30 2.33
C PHE A 518 5.32 25.00 1.31
N HIS A 519 4.13 24.51 1.71
CA HIS A 519 3.01 24.43 0.78
C HIS A 519 2.68 25.82 0.24
N PHE A 520 2.30 25.89 -1.03
CA PHE A 520 2.00 27.16 -1.67
C PHE A 520 0.74 27.79 -1.08
N LYS A 521 0.90 29.04 -0.63
CA LYS A 521 -0.20 29.95 -0.29
C LYS A 521 -0.61 30.78 -1.49
N ASP A 522 0.36 31.18 -2.30
CA ASP A 522 0.12 31.96 -3.51
C ASP A 522 -0.16 31.05 -4.72
N ALA A 523 -1.44 30.96 -5.10
CA ALA A 523 -1.88 30.16 -6.25
C ALA A 523 -1.43 30.73 -7.61
N ALA A 524 -0.98 31.99 -7.66
CA ALA A 524 -0.52 32.67 -8.87
C ALA A 524 0.98 32.48 -9.13
N PHE A 525 1.72 31.89 -8.19
CA PHE A 525 3.15 31.62 -8.38
C PHE A 525 3.38 30.73 -9.62
N PRO A 526 4.12 31.20 -10.65
CA PRO A 526 4.24 30.49 -11.92
C PRO A 526 4.96 29.15 -11.79
N GLY A 527 5.85 29.01 -10.79
CA GLY A 527 6.60 27.78 -10.54
C GLY A 527 5.87 26.74 -9.68
N LYS A 528 4.60 26.95 -9.27
CA LYS A 528 3.95 26.11 -8.23
C LYS A 528 3.94 24.60 -8.55
N ALA A 529 3.82 24.23 -9.82
CA ALA A 529 3.78 22.83 -10.23
C ALA A 529 5.18 22.28 -10.64
N SER A 530 6.19 23.13 -10.76
CA SER A 530 7.45 22.80 -11.46
C SER A 530 8.72 23.16 -10.69
N ALA A 531 8.66 24.00 -9.66
CA ALA A 531 9.80 24.46 -8.88
C ALA A 531 9.61 24.18 -7.38
N GLY A 532 10.72 24.16 -6.63
CA GLY A 532 10.77 23.82 -5.21
C GLY A 532 10.84 22.32 -4.97
N ASP A 533 10.93 21.94 -3.71
CA ASP A 533 10.81 20.55 -3.28
C ASP A 533 9.43 19.98 -3.64
N PRO A 534 9.34 18.84 -4.36
CA PRO A 534 8.07 18.24 -4.77
C PRO A 534 7.12 17.92 -3.62
N ARG A 535 7.63 17.77 -2.38
CA ARG A 535 6.80 17.51 -1.19
C ARG A 535 5.76 18.60 -0.92
N TRP A 536 5.99 19.82 -1.41
CA TRP A 536 5.15 20.98 -1.11
C TRP A 536 4.30 21.47 -2.28
N ARG A 537 4.40 20.78 -3.43
CA ARG A 537 3.72 21.17 -4.67
C ARG A 537 2.25 20.78 -4.68
#